data_AF-A0A165DIF8-F1
#
_entry.id   AF-A0A165DIF8-F1
#
_cell.length_a   1.000
_cell.length_b   1.000
_cell.length_c   1.000
_cell.angle_alpha   90.00
_cell.angle_beta   90.00
_cell.angle_gamma   90.00
#
_symmetry.space_group_name_H-M   'P 1'
#
loop_
_entity.id
_entity.type
_entity.pdbx_description
1 polymer ?
#
loop_
_entity_poly.entity_id
_entity_poly.type
_entity_poly.pdbx_seq_one_letter_code
_entity_poly.pdbx_strand_id
1 'polypeptide(L)'
;MEEPTVRIRELQKDRVDFVLSGVDLAFANSFRRVIMADVATLAIDMVEIEINTTVLVDEFLSHRLGMIPLTSTKCDEGMRNKRECPCLGFCRYCALVYEIDVRCTEGEMNVTSDHLTLIPPDQWDHDSEETSAAEDILAKRGKNFGIPAGPATDPDPSRRPISLVRLRKGQALKARCIARKGIAKEHAKWSPCSAVGFEYDPHNKLRHTSYWFEADEKAEWPLSKNADEEAPPGDVFDFAAVPEQFYYDVETTGSLAPREVCNKGLEELQNKLAAIVYACRTVNEPAEAPALDLPSTMTNGHADGFGKDGGGGWGGGGGQPNGWDTSPAWGPAGGEGGSRSPAAGGWGGGGATSPDAYGPGGGARSPAAGGWGATGGASPPAGGGWGGMNGSSGGGGGGGAGGGGWGGSF
;
A
#
# COMPACT_ATOMS: atom_id res chain seq x y z
N MET A 1 -7.58 26.12 -18.15
CA MET A 1 -7.63 25.11 -17.09
C MET A 1 -8.27 25.79 -15.91
N GLU A 2 -9.40 25.27 -15.45
CA GLU A 2 -9.96 25.70 -14.17
C GLU A 2 -8.96 25.37 -13.05
N GLU A 3 -8.98 26.15 -11.98
CA GLU A 3 -8.10 25.87 -10.85
C GLU A 3 -8.54 24.58 -10.14
N PRO A 4 -7.62 23.68 -9.78
CA PRO A 4 -7.96 22.47 -9.02
C PRO A 4 -8.63 22.84 -7.70
N THR A 5 -9.77 22.21 -7.41
CA THR A 5 -10.52 22.43 -6.17
C THR A 5 -10.64 21.15 -5.36
N VAL A 6 -10.53 21.28 -4.04
CA VAL A 6 -10.64 20.15 -3.09
C VAL A 6 -11.76 20.46 -2.11
N ARG A 7 -12.76 19.58 -2.02
CA ARG A 7 -13.83 19.64 -1.03
C ARG A 7 -13.77 18.42 -0.11
N ILE A 8 -13.41 18.65 1.14
CA ILE A 8 -13.37 17.58 2.16
C ILE A 8 -14.80 17.33 2.66
N ARG A 9 -15.27 16.10 2.57
CA ARG A 9 -16.56 15.67 3.14
C ARG A 9 -16.41 15.25 4.59
N GLU A 10 -15.40 14.42 4.86
CA GLU A 10 -15.18 13.84 6.17
C GLU A 10 -13.68 13.71 6.45
N LEU A 11 -13.27 14.09 7.66
CA LEU A 11 -11.91 13.90 8.15
C LEU A 11 -11.97 13.19 9.50
N GLN A 12 -11.56 11.93 9.51
CA GLN A 12 -11.34 11.14 10.70
C GLN A 12 -9.84 11.02 10.99
N LYS A 13 -9.49 10.29 12.04
CA LYS A 13 -8.08 10.08 12.43
C LYS A 13 -7.30 9.32 11.36
N ASP A 14 -7.86 8.22 10.87
CA ASP A 14 -7.18 7.29 9.94
C ASP A 14 -7.86 7.25 8.56
N ARG A 15 -8.86 8.11 8.33
CA ARG A 15 -9.63 8.17 7.07
C ARG A 15 -9.92 9.60 6.65
N VAL A 16 -9.85 9.89 5.35
CA VAL A 16 -10.31 11.16 4.76
C VAL A 16 -11.12 10.90 3.49
N ASP A 17 -12.34 11.45 3.43
CA ASP A 17 -13.23 11.42 2.27
C ASP A 17 -13.28 12.83 1.67
N PHE A 18 -12.88 12.97 0.41
CA PHE A 18 -12.85 14.26 -0.27
C PHE A 18 -13.13 14.13 -1.76
N VAL A 19 -13.58 15.23 -2.35
CA VAL A 19 -13.82 15.38 -3.79
C VAL A 19 -12.77 16.29 -4.39
N LEU A 20 -12.14 15.82 -5.46
CA LEU A 20 -11.17 16.57 -6.25
C LEU A 20 -11.82 16.93 -7.59
N SER A 21 -11.79 18.22 -7.94
CA SER A 21 -12.40 18.73 -9.19
C SER A 21 -11.45 19.69 -9.91
N GLY A 22 -11.67 19.90 -11.21
CA GLY A 22 -10.82 20.77 -12.03
C GLY A 22 -9.45 20.16 -12.35
N VAL A 23 -9.37 18.82 -12.41
CA VAL A 23 -8.14 18.08 -12.75
C VAL A 23 -8.42 17.02 -13.80
N ASP A 24 -7.37 16.55 -14.48
CA ASP A 24 -7.48 15.44 -15.43
C ASP A 24 -7.52 14.08 -14.71
N LEU A 25 -8.19 13.09 -15.30
CA LEU A 25 -8.18 11.69 -14.81
C LEU A 25 -6.76 11.14 -14.66
N ALA A 26 -5.84 11.53 -15.55
CA ALA A 26 -4.43 11.13 -15.50
C ALA A 26 -3.74 11.68 -14.24
N PHE A 27 -4.01 12.93 -13.87
CA PHE A 27 -3.48 13.54 -12.65
C PHE A 27 -4.07 12.86 -11.41
N ALA A 28 -5.39 12.69 -11.38
CA ALA A 28 -6.09 12.03 -10.27
C ALA A 28 -5.55 10.60 -10.02
N ASN A 29 -5.43 9.79 -11.07
CA ASN A 29 -4.86 8.45 -10.94
C ASN A 29 -3.36 8.47 -10.56
N SER A 30 -2.59 9.43 -11.06
CA SER A 30 -1.17 9.57 -10.69
C SER A 30 -1.02 9.91 -9.21
N PHE A 31 -1.82 10.86 -8.71
CA PHE A 31 -1.87 11.21 -7.30
C PHE A 31 -2.23 10.00 -6.42
N ARG A 32 -3.26 9.23 -6.81
CA ARG A 32 -3.64 7.98 -6.14
C ARG A 32 -2.47 7.00 -6.02
N ARG A 33 -1.70 6.82 -7.10
CA ARG A 33 -0.56 5.89 -7.10
C ARG A 33 0.59 6.37 -6.21
N VAL A 34 0.85 7.67 -6.20
CA VAL A 34 1.93 8.26 -5.40
C VAL A 34 1.63 8.12 -3.90
N ILE A 35 0.42 8.45 -3.45
CA ILE A 35 0.05 8.32 -2.03
C ILE A 35 0.14 6.88 -1.51
N MET A 36 -0.10 5.88 -2.38
CA MET A 36 -0.01 4.47 -2.02
C MET A 36 1.43 3.95 -1.97
N ALA A 37 2.28 4.39 -2.90
CA ALA A 37 3.51 3.67 -3.22
C ALA A 37 4.81 4.46 -3.04
N ASP A 38 4.75 5.79 -3.06
CA ASP A 38 5.93 6.66 -3.14
C ASP A 38 6.15 7.53 -1.89
N VAL A 39 5.14 7.65 -1.02
CA VAL A 39 5.29 8.34 0.26
C VAL A 39 6.21 7.53 1.17
N ALA A 40 7.30 8.15 1.62
CA ALA A 40 8.31 7.51 2.45
C ALA A 40 7.81 7.25 3.88
N THR A 41 8.03 6.03 4.37
CA THR A 41 7.69 5.60 5.73
C THR A 41 8.84 4.81 6.37
N LEU A 42 8.71 4.56 7.67
CA LEU A 42 9.64 3.77 8.46
C LEU A 42 9.05 2.38 8.72
N ALA A 43 9.85 1.33 8.50
CA ALA A 43 9.50 -0.04 8.87
C ALA A 43 10.75 -0.82 9.28
N ILE A 44 10.57 -1.91 10.03
CA ILE A 44 11.67 -2.83 10.38
C ILE A 44 12.16 -3.51 9.10
N ASP A 45 13.47 -3.46 8.88
CA ASP A 45 14.11 -3.96 7.66
C ASP A 45 15.08 -5.11 7.92
N MET A 46 15.77 -5.08 9.05
CA MET A 46 16.70 -6.12 9.44
C MET A 46 16.38 -6.58 10.86
N VAL A 47 16.37 -7.90 11.07
CA VAL A 47 16.12 -8.52 12.36
C VAL A 47 17.26 -9.48 12.65
N GLU A 48 17.96 -9.24 13.75
CA GLU A 48 19.04 -10.06 14.25
C GLU A 48 18.52 -10.85 15.45
N ILE A 49 18.33 -12.16 15.28
CA ILE A 49 17.79 -13.03 16.32
C ILE A 49 18.96 -13.65 17.09
N GLU A 50 19.01 -13.39 18.40
CA GLU A 50 20.00 -14.01 19.31
C GLU A 50 19.43 -15.30 19.90
N ILE A 51 18.16 -15.27 20.31
CA ILE A 51 17.47 -16.42 20.91
C ILE A 51 16.07 -16.50 20.33
N ASN A 52 15.77 -17.62 19.66
CA ASN A 52 14.40 -18.00 19.32
C ASN A 52 14.14 -19.44 19.78
N THR A 53 13.44 -19.59 20.90
CA THR A 53 12.90 -20.90 21.33
C THR A 53 11.38 -20.95 21.20
N THR A 54 10.82 -20.03 20.41
CA THR A 54 9.39 -19.97 20.11
C THR A 54 8.97 -21.11 19.18
N VAL A 55 7.67 -21.24 18.94
CA VAL A 55 7.14 -22.21 17.97
C VAL A 55 7.27 -21.74 16.52
N LEU A 56 7.59 -20.47 16.29
CA LEU A 56 7.68 -19.87 14.96
C LEU A 56 9.14 -19.85 14.49
N VAL A 57 9.33 -20.07 13.19
CA VAL A 57 10.64 -19.95 12.54
C VAL A 57 11.07 -18.48 12.45
N ASP A 58 12.38 -18.28 12.35
CA ASP A 58 13.04 -16.97 12.39
C ASP A 58 12.51 -16.02 11.31
N GLU A 59 12.40 -16.50 10.08
CA GLU A 59 11.93 -15.73 8.93
C GLU A 59 10.45 -15.34 9.06
N PHE A 60 9.65 -16.18 9.73
CA PHE A 60 8.23 -15.89 9.95
C PHE A 60 8.07 -14.77 10.99
N LEU A 61 8.86 -14.82 12.08
CA LEU A 61 8.91 -13.73 13.06
C LEU A 61 9.43 -12.44 12.43
N SER A 62 10.50 -12.53 11.65
CA SER A 62 11.11 -11.39 10.97
C SER A 62 10.14 -10.71 10.00
N HIS A 63 9.38 -11.49 9.23
CA HIS A 63 8.33 -10.98 8.36
C HIS A 63 7.24 -10.24 9.16
N ARG A 64 6.78 -10.80 10.28
CA ARG A 64 5.77 -10.14 11.13
C ARG A 64 6.28 -8.84 11.75
N LEU A 65 7.52 -8.83 12.22
CA LEU A 65 8.18 -7.63 12.75
C LEU A 65 8.28 -6.54 11.67
N GLY A 66 8.61 -6.92 10.43
CA GLY A 66 8.64 -6.01 9.30
C GLY A 66 7.31 -5.33 8.98
N MET A 67 6.19 -6.01 9.25
CA MET A 67 4.83 -5.52 8.99
C MET A 67 4.23 -4.67 10.13
N ILE A 68 4.99 -4.38 11.19
CA ILE A 68 4.53 -3.50 12.27
C ILE A 68 4.59 -2.05 11.74
N PRO A 69 3.45 -1.32 11.69
CA PRO A 69 3.44 0.09 11.33
C PRO A 69 4.17 0.90 12.42
N LEU A 70 5.19 1.64 12.03
CA LEU A 70 5.90 2.57 12.90
C LEU A 70 5.48 4.01 12.57
N THR A 71 5.31 4.84 13.59
CA THR A 71 4.94 6.24 13.41
C THR A 71 6.03 6.97 12.62
N SER A 72 5.65 7.49 11.46
CA SER A 72 6.58 7.95 10.42
C SER A 72 6.45 9.45 10.13
N THR A 73 5.89 10.23 11.05
CA THR A 73 5.67 11.68 10.88
C THR A 73 6.96 12.38 10.48
N LYS A 74 6.95 13.10 9.35
CA LYS A 74 8.13 13.74 8.74
C LYS A 74 9.33 12.81 8.48
N CYS A 75 9.11 11.53 8.16
CA CYS A 75 10.18 10.55 7.87
C CYS A 75 11.10 10.95 6.70
N ASP A 76 10.56 11.68 5.73
CA ASP A 76 11.25 12.22 4.57
C ASP A 76 12.42 13.14 4.97
N GLU A 77 12.19 14.09 5.89
CA GLU A 77 13.23 15.01 6.37
C GLU A 77 13.94 14.53 7.65
N GLY A 78 13.28 13.75 8.50
CA GLY A 78 13.77 13.29 9.80
C GLY A 78 14.66 12.05 9.75
N MET A 79 14.86 11.47 8.56
CA MET A 79 15.74 10.32 8.38
C MET A 79 16.33 10.24 6.96
N ARG A 80 17.64 9.96 6.88
CA ARG A 80 18.33 9.73 5.60
C ARG A 80 18.00 8.35 5.05
N ASN A 81 17.98 8.22 3.73
CA ASN A 81 17.94 6.92 3.10
C ASN A 81 19.27 6.18 3.37
N LYS A 82 19.23 4.87 3.58
CA LYS A 82 20.44 4.05 3.78
C LYS A 82 21.37 4.13 2.56
N ARG A 83 20.84 4.25 1.34
CA ARG A 83 21.64 4.33 0.11
C ARG A 83 22.44 5.64 -0.01
N GLU A 84 21.94 6.71 0.61
CA GLU A 84 22.55 8.05 0.57
C GLU A 84 23.38 8.34 1.83
N CYS A 85 23.27 7.51 2.85
CA CYS A 85 23.95 7.74 4.11
C CYS A 85 25.43 7.30 4.01
N PRO A 86 26.40 8.16 4.39
CA PRO A 86 27.83 7.84 4.26
C PRO A 86 28.32 6.74 5.22
N CYS A 87 27.50 6.31 6.18
CA CYS A 87 27.86 5.29 7.16
C CYS A 87 27.99 3.89 6.52
N LEU A 88 28.93 3.08 7.01
CA LEU A 88 29.15 1.71 6.54
C LEU A 88 27.98 0.78 6.88
N GLY A 89 27.50 0.79 8.12
CA GLY A 89 26.46 -0.13 8.62
C GLY A 89 25.10 0.55 8.85
N PHE A 90 24.93 1.17 9.99
CA PHE A 90 23.80 2.02 10.31
C PHE A 90 24.26 3.02 11.37
N CYS A 91 23.64 4.20 11.37
CA CYS A 91 23.94 5.26 12.32
C CYS A 91 22.63 5.93 12.75
N ARG A 92 22.69 6.82 13.75
CA ARG A 92 21.52 7.50 14.31
C ARG A 92 20.68 8.26 13.29
N TYR A 93 21.24 8.61 12.13
CA TYR A 93 20.59 9.39 11.08
C TYR A 93 19.83 8.58 10.03
N CYS A 94 20.16 7.29 9.84
CA CYS A 94 19.55 6.44 8.79
C CYS A 94 18.82 5.20 9.34
N ALA A 95 18.85 4.97 10.65
CA ALA A 95 18.19 3.84 11.27
C ALA A 95 17.66 4.14 12.68
N LEU A 96 16.69 3.35 13.11
CA LEU A 96 16.27 3.20 14.50
C LEU A 96 16.45 1.75 14.93
N VAL A 97 16.93 1.53 16.15
CA VAL A 97 17.21 0.19 16.68
C VAL A 97 16.24 -0.11 17.82
N TYR A 98 15.60 -1.27 17.75
CA TYR A 98 14.73 -1.81 18.78
C TYR A 98 15.31 -3.10 19.32
N GLU A 99 15.02 -3.39 20.58
CA GLU A 99 15.27 -4.68 21.20
C GLU A 99 13.96 -5.28 21.67
N ILE A 100 13.83 -6.59 21.49
CA ILE A 100 12.81 -7.41 22.13
C ILE A 100 13.52 -8.48 22.92
N ASP A 101 13.36 -8.47 24.24
CA ASP A 101 13.87 -9.50 25.15
C ASP A 101 12.74 -9.94 26.08
N VAL A 102 12.13 -11.08 25.76
CA VAL A 102 10.98 -11.62 26.46
C VAL A 102 11.17 -13.10 26.74
N ARG A 103 10.78 -13.51 27.96
CA ARG A 103 10.82 -14.91 28.40
C ARG A 103 9.55 -15.24 29.17
N CYS A 104 8.90 -16.32 28.77
CA CYS A 104 7.72 -16.83 29.46
C CYS A 104 8.17 -17.71 30.65
N THR A 105 8.05 -17.19 31.86
CA THR A 105 8.40 -17.93 33.10
C THR A 105 7.29 -18.89 33.53
N GLU A 106 6.04 -18.53 33.33
CA GLU A 106 4.86 -19.30 33.72
C GLU A 106 3.74 -19.22 32.68
N GLY A 107 2.92 -20.27 32.61
CA GLY A 107 1.73 -20.30 31.75
C GLY A 107 2.01 -20.03 30.28
N GLU A 108 1.29 -19.05 29.75
CA GLU A 108 1.37 -18.57 28.37
C GLU A 108 1.48 -17.04 28.36
N MET A 109 2.33 -16.50 27.48
CA MET A 109 2.56 -15.07 27.31
C MET A 109 2.34 -14.67 25.85
N ASN A 110 1.50 -13.67 25.60
CA ASN A 110 1.35 -13.09 24.27
C ASN A 110 2.38 -11.97 24.08
N VAL A 111 3.31 -12.16 23.16
CA VAL A 111 4.30 -11.15 22.77
C VAL A 111 3.68 -10.25 21.73
N THR A 112 3.74 -8.95 21.97
CA THR A 112 3.09 -7.91 21.18
C THR A 112 4.06 -6.81 20.76
N SER A 113 3.64 -5.92 19.86
CA SER A 113 4.40 -4.73 19.44
C SER A 113 4.88 -3.84 20.58
N ASP A 114 4.18 -3.81 21.71
CA ASP A 114 4.56 -2.99 22.88
C ASP A 114 5.80 -3.50 23.60
N HIS A 115 6.19 -4.76 23.36
CA HIS A 115 7.43 -5.32 23.89
C HIS A 115 8.67 -4.88 23.10
N LEU A 116 8.50 -4.15 22.00
CA LEU A 116 9.62 -3.52 21.28
C LEU A 116 10.08 -2.28 22.03
N THR A 117 11.30 -2.34 22.54
CA THR A 117 11.93 -1.22 23.23
C THR A 117 12.86 -0.49 22.28
N LEU A 118 12.61 0.80 22.04
CA LEU A 118 13.51 1.63 21.25
C LEU A 118 14.80 1.90 22.04
N ILE A 119 15.94 1.55 21.45
CA ILE A 119 17.25 1.74 22.07
C ILE A 119 17.81 3.12 21.70
N PRO A 120 18.16 3.96 22.70
CA PRO A 120 18.76 5.26 22.45
C PRO A 120 20.03 5.15 21.59
N PRO A 121 20.25 6.07 20.63
CA PRO A 121 21.41 6.05 19.73
C PRO A 121 22.76 5.91 20.43
N ASP A 122 22.94 6.55 21.58
CA ASP A 122 24.22 6.57 22.30
C ASP A 122 24.68 5.18 22.78
N GLN A 123 23.78 4.19 22.79
CA GLN A 123 24.10 2.81 23.20
C GLN A 123 24.64 1.94 22.05
N TRP A 124 24.49 2.36 20.80
CA TRP A 124 24.87 1.54 19.63
C TRP A 124 25.59 2.33 18.53
N ASP A 125 25.47 3.65 18.50
CA ASP A 125 26.13 4.53 17.54
C ASP A 125 27.36 5.16 18.18
N HIS A 126 28.53 4.55 17.91
CA HIS A 126 29.82 4.97 18.48
C HIS A 126 30.56 6.02 17.62
N ASP A 127 30.05 6.34 16.43
CA ASP A 127 30.65 7.34 15.55
C ASP A 127 30.19 8.76 15.98
N SER A 128 31.09 9.50 16.61
CA SER A 128 30.85 10.83 17.17
C SER A 128 31.14 11.98 16.19
N GLU A 129 31.07 11.75 14.87
CA GLU A 129 31.24 12.85 13.91
C GLU A 129 29.94 13.67 13.83
N GLU A 130 29.79 14.55 14.83
CA GLU A 130 28.76 15.57 14.93
C GLU A 130 29.04 16.66 13.90
N THR A 131 28.18 16.73 12.88
CA THR A 131 28.09 17.89 11.99
C THR A 131 26.77 18.58 12.25
N SER A 132 26.74 19.91 12.24
CA SER A 132 25.52 20.71 12.54
C SER A 132 24.32 20.32 11.67
N ALA A 133 24.56 19.97 10.40
CA ALA A 133 23.55 19.49 9.47
C ALA A 133 22.92 18.14 9.87
N ALA A 134 23.55 17.39 10.77
CA ALA A 134 23.06 16.10 11.24
C ALA A 134 22.15 16.24 12.48
N GLU A 135 22.37 17.24 13.32
CA GLU A 135 21.47 17.61 14.42
C GLU A 135 20.11 18.11 13.91
N ASP A 136 20.14 18.90 12.83
CA ASP A 136 18.93 19.42 12.17
C ASP A 136 17.98 18.30 11.71
N ILE A 137 18.51 17.14 11.29
CA ILE A 137 17.72 15.98 10.87
C ILE A 137 17.01 15.35 12.06
N LEU A 138 17.72 15.19 13.18
CA LEU A 138 17.15 14.60 14.39
C LEU A 138 16.07 15.51 14.99
N ALA A 139 16.27 16.83 14.95
CA ALA A 139 15.31 17.82 15.43
C ALA A 139 13.97 17.80 14.66
N LYS A 140 13.96 17.32 13.42
CA LYS A 140 12.74 17.22 12.58
C LYS A 140 11.87 16.02 12.92
N ARG A 141 12.37 15.06 13.70
CA ARG A 141 11.59 13.89 14.14
C ARG A 141 10.44 14.31 15.04
N GLY A 142 9.24 13.84 14.71
CA GLY A 142 8.06 14.06 15.57
C GLY A 142 8.21 13.39 16.94
N LYS A 143 7.43 13.85 17.93
CA LYS A 143 7.46 13.33 19.31
C LYS A 143 7.34 11.80 19.42
N ASN A 144 6.54 11.20 18.53
CA ASN A 144 6.27 9.75 18.54
C ASN A 144 7.01 9.01 17.42
N PHE A 145 8.00 9.63 16.78
CA PHE A 145 8.70 9.04 15.63
C PHE A 145 9.34 7.68 15.99
N GLY A 146 9.04 6.65 15.19
CA GLY A 146 9.50 5.28 15.42
C GLY A 146 8.69 4.47 16.44
N ILE A 147 7.75 5.07 17.17
CA ILE A 147 6.92 4.30 18.10
C ILE A 147 5.93 3.45 17.30
N PRO A 148 5.78 2.14 17.60
CA PRO A 148 4.77 1.29 16.98
C PRO A 148 3.37 1.90 17.07
N ALA A 149 2.64 1.91 15.96
CA ALA A 149 1.28 2.44 15.94
C ALA A 149 0.36 1.51 16.76
N GLY A 150 -0.40 2.11 17.69
CA GLY A 150 -1.20 1.34 18.63
C GLY A 150 -1.45 2.13 19.93
N PRO A 151 -1.65 1.46 21.07
CA PRO A 151 -1.98 2.12 22.35
C PRO A 151 -0.97 3.19 22.78
N ALA A 152 0.31 3.02 22.43
CA ALA A 152 1.38 3.95 22.77
C ALA A 152 1.26 5.30 22.02
N THR A 153 0.66 5.29 20.83
CA THR A 153 0.50 6.48 19.98
C THR A 153 -0.94 6.96 19.91
N ASP A 154 -1.88 6.13 20.34
CA ASP A 154 -3.32 6.37 20.34
C ASP A 154 -3.94 5.97 21.69
N PRO A 155 -4.48 6.93 22.47
CA PRO A 155 -5.14 6.62 23.72
C PRO A 155 -6.51 5.94 23.57
N ASP A 156 -6.99 5.68 22.34
CA ASP A 156 -8.23 4.95 22.13
C ASP A 156 -8.17 3.54 22.76
N PRO A 157 -9.04 3.22 23.74
CA PRO A 157 -9.08 1.91 24.39
C PRO A 157 -9.43 0.75 23.44
N SER A 158 -9.95 1.03 22.24
CA SER A 158 -10.22 0.03 21.21
C SER A 158 -8.94 -0.46 20.52
N ARG A 159 -7.88 0.35 20.50
CA ARG A 159 -6.61 0.02 19.87
C ARG A 159 -5.87 -1.02 20.71
N ARG A 160 -5.52 -2.12 20.06
CA ARG A 160 -4.75 -3.22 20.67
C ARG A 160 -3.38 -3.28 20.04
N PRO A 161 -2.34 -3.67 20.81
CA PRO A 161 -1.03 -3.89 20.24
C PRO A 161 -1.04 -5.13 19.34
N ILE A 162 -0.14 -5.16 18.37
CA ILE A 162 -0.09 -6.21 17.36
C ILE A 162 0.51 -7.46 18.00
N SER A 163 -0.21 -8.58 18.00
CA SER A 163 0.33 -9.87 18.45
C SER A 163 1.38 -10.37 17.46
N LEU A 164 2.53 -10.78 17.97
CA LEU A 164 3.67 -11.28 17.19
C LEU A 164 3.78 -12.80 17.34
N VAL A 165 3.78 -13.30 18.58
CA VAL A 165 3.87 -14.72 18.89
C VAL A 165 3.33 -15.00 20.28
N ARG A 166 2.85 -16.22 20.50
CA ARG A 166 2.48 -16.70 21.84
C ARG A 166 3.56 -17.65 22.34
N LEU A 167 4.06 -17.39 23.54
CA LEU A 167 5.10 -18.16 24.20
C LEU A 167 4.47 -19.03 25.28
N ARG A 168 4.98 -20.25 25.43
CA ARG A 168 4.70 -21.12 26.57
C ARG A 168 5.85 -21.06 27.58
N LYS A 169 5.59 -21.45 28.83
CA LYS A 169 6.60 -21.62 29.88
C LYS A 169 7.92 -22.22 29.35
N GLY A 170 9.01 -21.49 29.56
CA GLY A 170 10.37 -21.86 29.15
C GLY A 170 10.81 -21.30 27.79
N GLN A 171 9.88 -20.81 26.96
CA GLN A 171 10.21 -20.19 25.68
C GLN A 171 10.64 -18.72 25.88
N ALA A 172 11.53 -18.28 25.01
CA ALA A 172 12.08 -16.94 24.99
C ALA A 172 12.31 -16.46 23.55
N LEU A 173 12.23 -15.15 23.38
CA LEU A 173 12.58 -14.44 22.16
C LEU A 173 13.48 -13.28 22.54
N LYS A 174 14.69 -13.28 21.99
CA LYS A 174 15.63 -12.17 22.07
C LYS A 174 16.09 -11.79 20.67
N ALA A 175 15.76 -10.58 20.23
CA ALA A 175 16.12 -10.09 18.91
C ALA A 175 16.35 -8.58 18.89
N ARG A 176 17.24 -8.13 17.99
CA ARG A 176 17.49 -6.73 17.69
C ARG A 176 16.90 -6.40 16.31
N CYS A 177 16.07 -5.37 16.25
CA CYS A 177 15.36 -4.96 15.03
C CYS A 177 15.86 -3.60 14.58
N ILE A 178 16.23 -3.47 13.31
CA ILE A 178 16.74 -2.22 12.72
C ILE A 178 15.72 -1.73 11.70
N ALA A 179 15.12 -0.58 11.97
CA ALA A 179 14.15 0.06 11.09
C ALA A 179 14.80 1.08 10.17
N ARG A 180 14.32 1.14 8.92
CA ARG A 180 14.84 1.99 7.85
C ARG A 180 13.71 2.68 7.08
N LYS A 181 14.07 3.80 6.45
CA LYS A 181 13.21 4.59 5.57
C LYS A 181 13.11 3.84 4.25
N GLY A 182 11.90 3.70 3.75
CA GLY A 182 11.64 3.08 2.45
C GLY A 182 10.32 3.56 1.86
N ILE A 183 10.01 3.03 0.68
CA ILE A 183 8.77 3.31 -0.07
C ILE A 183 8.08 1.99 -0.43
N ALA A 184 6.76 2.04 -0.63
CA ALA A 184 5.99 0.82 -0.87
C ALA A 184 6.33 0.12 -2.20
N LYS A 185 6.92 0.83 -3.16
CA LYS A 185 7.47 0.23 -4.39
C LYS A 185 8.57 -0.78 -4.13
N GLU A 186 9.32 -0.64 -3.04
CA GLU A 186 10.36 -1.60 -2.66
C GLU A 186 9.76 -2.79 -1.91
N HIS A 187 8.84 -2.53 -0.98
CA HIS A 187 8.10 -3.55 -0.27
C HIS A 187 6.82 -2.98 0.35
N ALA A 188 5.72 -3.74 0.34
CA ALA A 188 4.41 -3.31 0.83
C ALA A 188 4.39 -2.86 2.31
N LYS A 189 5.36 -3.31 3.12
CA LYS A 189 5.53 -2.90 4.53
C LYS A 189 5.70 -1.39 4.73
N TRP A 190 6.15 -0.68 3.68
CA TRP A 190 6.31 0.77 3.69
C TRP A 190 5.08 1.52 3.13
N SER A 191 3.96 0.85 2.86
CA SER A 191 2.75 1.57 2.43
C SER A 191 2.12 2.31 3.61
N PRO A 192 1.90 3.63 3.50
CA PRO A 192 1.17 4.38 4.53
C PRO A 192 -0.35 4.21 4.42
N CYS A 193 -0.85 3.66 3.30
CA CYS A 193 -2.27 3.51 3.02
C CYS A 193 -2.70 2.05 3.26
N SER A 194 -3.87 1.88 3.87
CA SER A 194 -4.58 0.60 3.90
C SER A 194 -5.33 0.41 2.58
N ALA A 195 -6.17 1.39 2.24
CA ALA A 195 -6.94 1.43 1.01
C ALA A 195 -7.07 2.88 0.51
N VAL A 196 -7.23 3.01 -0.81
CA VAL A 196 -7.60 4.27 -1.45
C VAL A 196 -8.78 4.00 -2.37
N GLY A 197 -9.98 4.33 -1.88
CA GLY A 197 -11.20 4.41 -2.66
C GLY A 197 -11.06 5.51 -3.70
N PHE A 198 -11.50 5.20 -4.92
CA PHE A 198 -11.39 6.07 -6.08
C PHE A 198 -12.56 5.79 -7.02
N GLU A 199 -13.37 6.80 -7.27
CA GLU A 199 -14.54 6.74 -8.15
C GLU A 199 -14.68 8.04 -8.93
N TYR A 200 -15.23 7.98 -10.13
CA TYR A 200 -15.67 9.13 -10.92
C TYR A 200 -16.86 8.69 -11.78
N ASP A 201 -17.71 9.63 -12.19
CA ASP A 201 -18.90 9.38 -13.03
C ASP A 201 -19.79 8.23 -12.50
N PRO A 202 -20.41 8.40 -11.31
CA PRO A 202 -21.21 7.37 -10.64
C PRO A 202 -22.44 6.94 -11.44
N HIS A 203 -22.90 7.77 -12.37
CA HIS A 203 -24.03 7.51 -13.27
C HIS A 203 -23.63 6.93 -14.62
N ASN A 204 -22.33 6.71 -14.86
CA ASN A 204 -21.77 6.25 -16.14
C ASN A 204 -22.24 7.11 -17.34
N LYS A 205 -22.34 8.43 -17.17
CA LYS A 205 -22.70 9.39 -18.22
C LYS A 205 -21.73 9.33 -19.39
N LEU A 206 -20.45 9.09 -19.10
CA LEU A 206 -19.36 9.04 -20.07
C LEU A 206 -19.29 7.69 -20.79
N ARG A 207 -20.05 6.69 -20.34
CA ARG A 207 -20.02 5.32 -20.88
C ARG A 207 -18.63 4.70 -20.89
N HIS A 208 -17.82 5.03 -19.87
CA HIS A 208 -16.50 4.43 -19.68
C HIS A 208 -16.58 2.96 -19.28
N THR A 209 -17.73 2.51 -18.76
CA THR A 209 -18.05 1.10 -18.58
C THR A 209 -19.28 0.71 -19.37
N SER A 210 -19.36 -0.55 -19.79
CA SER A 210 -20.57 -1.17 -20.29
C SER A 210 -21.02 -2.18 -19.24
N TYR A 211 -22.13 -1.89 -18.56
CA TYR A 211 -22.64 -2.76 -17.52
C TYR A 211 -23.06 -4.10 -18.11
N TRP A 212 -22.64 -5.18 -17.44
CA TRP A 212 -23.16 -6.51 -17.71
C TRP A 212 -24.50 -6.67 -16.97
N PHE A 213 -25.53 -7.21 -17.61
CA PHE A 213 -26.79 -7.49 -16.95
C PHE A 213 -27.51 -8.65 -17.64
N GLU A 214 -28.45 -9.29 -16.94
CA GLU A 214 -29.27 -10.37 -17.48
C GLU A 214 -30.68 -9.91 -17.82
N ALA A 215 -31.28 -9.06 -16.99
CA ALA A 215 -32.67 -8.64 -17.08
C ALA A 215 -32.82 -7.11 -17.10
N ASP A 216 -32.27 -6.41 -16.11
CA ASP A 216 -32.37 -4.95 -16.00
C ASP A 216 -31.11 -4.36 -15.38
N GLU A 217 -30.44 -3.51 -16.16
CA GLU A 217 -29.19 -2.85 -15.80
C GLU A 217 -29.31 -2.08 -14.47
N LYS A 218 -30.40 -1.33 -14.28
CA LYS A 218 -30.59 -0.46 -13.11
C LYS A 218 -30.97 -1.24 -11.85
N ALA A 219 -31.63 -2.38 -11.99
CA ALA A 219 -31.94 -3.25 -10.87
C ALA A 219 -30.73 -4.08 -10.42
N GLU A 220 -29.85 -4.46 -11.34
CA GLU A 220 -28.68 -5.30 -11.05
C GLU A 220 -27.49 -4.50 -10.53
N TRP A 221 -27.30 -3.26 -10.98
CA TRP A 221 -26.22 -2.40 -10.54
C TRP A 221 -26.70 -1.30 -9.59
N PRO A 222 -26.43 -1.42 -8.27
CA PRO A 222 -26.80 -0.38 -7.33
C PRO A 222 -25.97 0.89 -7.57
N LEU A 223 -26.62 2.04 -7.45
CA LEU A 223 -25.94 3.33 -7.48
C LEU A 223 -25.04 3.49 -6.24
N SER A 224 -23.88 4.10 -6.45
CA SER A 224 -22.95 4.42 -5.36
C SER A 224 -23.48 5.59 -4.51
N LYS A 225 -22.90 5.76 -3.32
CA LYS A 225 -23.15 6.94 -2.46
C LYS A 225 -22.85 8.27 -3.14
N ASN A 226 -22.00 8.26 -4.18
CA ASN A 226 -21.58 9.47 -4.89
C ASN A 226 -22.61 9.89 -5.95
N ALA A 227 -23.52 8.99 -6.36
CA ALA A 227 -24.57 9.29 -7.32
C ALA A 227 -25.53 10.39 -6.84
N ASP A 228 -25.71 10.55 -5.53
CA ASP A 228 -26.57 11.59 -4.94
C ASP A 228 -26.02 13.01 -5.13
N GLU A 229 -24.71 13.15 -5.38
CA GLU A 229 -24.07 14.46 -5.59
C GLU A 229 -24.07 14.92 -7.06
N GLU A 230 -24.43 14.03 -7.98
CA GLU A 230 -24.48 14.32 -9.40
C GLU A 230 -25.90 14.15 -9.96
N ALA A 231 -26.30 15.05 -10.85
CA ALA A 231 -27.55 14.89 -11.57
C ALA A 231 -27.54 13.58 -12.40
N PRO A 232 -28.66 12.85 -12.52
CA PRO A 232 -28.78 11.71 -13.42
C PRO A 232 -28.46 12.08 -14.89
N PRO A 233 -28.13 11.09 -15.74
CA PRO A 233 -27.82 11.34 -17.14
C PRO A 233 -29.06 11.89 -17.87
N GLY A 234 -28.85 12.83 -18.79
CA GLY A 234 -29.88 13.28 -19.73
C GLY A 234 -30.17 12.26 -20.83
N ASP A 235 -31.14 12.56 -21.69
CA ASP A 235 -31.55 11.65 -22.78
C ASP A 235 -30.53 11.56 -23.92
N VAL A 236 -29.72 12.61 -24.11
CA VAL A 236 -28.74 12.71 -25.20
C VAL A 236 -27.34 12.49 -24.64
N PHE A 237 -26.59 11.59 -25.27
CA PHE A 237 -25.20 11.32 -24.90
C PHE A 237 -24.27 12.46 -25.35
N ASP A 238 -23.46 12.94 -24.42
CA ASP A 238 -22.46 13.97 -24.67
C ASP A 238 -21.09 13.33 -24.97
N PHE A 239 -20.69 13.38 -26.24
CA PHE A 239 -19.41 12.85 -26.71
C PHE A 239 -18.21 13.74 -26.34
N ALA A 240 -18.45 15.00 -25.97
CA ALA A 240 -17.41 15.96 -25.62
C ALA A 240 -17.14 16.02 -24.10
N ALA A 241 -18.01 15.39 -23.30
CA ALA A 241 -17.85 15.34 -21.85
C ALA A 241 -16.56 14.62 -21.45
N VAL A 242 -15.91 15.15 -20.41
CA VAL A 242 -14.70 14.59 -19.81
C VAL A 242 -14.91 14.37 -18.32
N PRO A 243 -14.14 13.48 -17.65
CA PRO A 243 -14.22 13.32 -16.21
C PRO A 243 -13.75 14.59 -15.49
N GLU A 244 -14.64 15.22 -14.72
CA GLU A 244 -14.35 16.49 -14.01
C GLU A 244 -14.26 16.33 -12.49
N GLN A 245 -14.97 15.36 -11.90
CA GLN A 245 -15.06 15.15 -10.46
C GLN A 245 -14.57 13.74 -10.08
N PHE A 246 -13.68 13.69 -9.08
CA PHE A 246 -13.10 12.45 -8.58
C PHE A 246 -13.34 12.34 -7.07
N TYR A 247 -13.93 11.23 -6.66
CA TYR A 247 -14.26 10.92 -5.28
C TYR A 247 -13.17 10.03 -4.68
N TYR A 248 -12.53 10.52 -3.62
CA TYR A 248 -11.48 9.82 -2.90
C TYR A 248 -11.94 9.41 -1.51
N ASP A 249 -11.52 8.22 -1.10
CA ASP A 249 -11.67 7.71 0.26
C ASP A 249 -10.33 7.10 0.68
N VAL A 250 -9.49 7.89 1.35
CA VAL A 250 -8.12 7.48 1.71
C VAL A 250 -8.10 7.01 3.16
N GLU A 251 -7.71 5.76 3.37
CA GLU A 251 -7.52 5.14 4.68
C GLU A 251 -6.04 4.87 4.94
N THR A 252 -5.51 5.29 6.09
CA THR A 252 -4.10 5.10 6.46
C THR A 252 -3.90 3.93 7.42
N THR A 253 -2.68 3.39 7.44
CA THR A 253 -2.29 2.28 8.33
C THR A 253 -2.06 2.69 9.78
N GLY A 254 -2.18 3.98 10.11
CA GLY A 254 -1.82 4.57 11.41
C GLY A 254 -0.35 4.97 11.55
N SER A 255 0.51 4.62 10.58
CA SER A 255 1.90 5.10 10.51
C SER A 255 2.00 6.60 10.22
N LEU A 256 1.04 7.14 9.47
CA LEU A 256 0.89 8.54 9.10
C LEU A 256 -0.58 8.97 9.17
N ALA A 257 -0.81 10.25 9.45
CA ALA A 257 -2.15 10.83 9.37
C ALA A 257 -2.60 11.00 7.90
N PRO A 258 -3.89 10.82 7.57
CA PRO A 258 -4.40 10.91 6.20
C PRO A 258 -4.06 12.23 5.50
N ARG A 259 -4.18 13.35 6.22
CA ARG A 259 -3.79 14.67 5.71
C ARG A 259 -2.31 14.74 5.35
N GLU A 260 -1.45 14.15 6.18
CA GLU A 260 0.00 14.13 5.92
C GLU A 260 0.32 13.28 4.69
N VAL A 261 -0.34 12.13 4.54
CA VAL A 261 -0.18 11.26 3.36
C VAL A 261 -0.56 11.99 2.07
N CYS A 262 -1.70 12.68 2.04
CA CYS A 262 -2.13 13.43 0.87
C CYS A 262 -1.16 14.58 0.53
N ASN A 263 -0.76 15.38 1.52
CA ASN A 263 0.17 16.50 1.29
C ASN A 263 1.53 16.01 0.79
N LYS A 264 2.10 14.98 1.44
CA LYS A 264 3.36 14.38 1.00
C LYS A 264 3.25 13.75 -0.37
N GLY A 265 2.10 13.16 -0.72
CA GLY A 265 1.88 12.63 -2.05
C GLY A 265 1.92 13.72 -3.13
N LEU A 266 1.39 14.91 -2.84
CA LEU A 266 1.49 16.06 -3.76
C LEU A 266 2.92 16.57 -3.87
N GLU A 267 3.60 16.74 -2.74
CA GLU A 267 5.01 17.15 -2.70
C GLU A 267 5.90 16.17 -3.47
N GLU A 268 5.71 14.87 -3.29
CA GLU A 268 6.47 13.82 -3.97
C GLU A 268 6.20 13.80 -5.49
N LEU A 269 4.95 14.05 -5.91
CA LEU A 269 4.61 14.19 -7.32
C LEU A 269 5.27 15.43 -7.94
N GLN A 270 5.26 16.56 -7.23
CA GLN A 270 5.95 17.79 -7.65
C GLN A 270 7.45 17.58 -7.76
N ASN A 271 8.04 16.88 -6.78
CA ASN A 271 9.46 16.57 -6.77
C ASN A 271 9.86 15.76 -8.02
N LYS A 272 9.11 14.70 -8.34
CA LYS A 272 9.39 13.88 -9.52
C LYS A 272 9.29 14.67 -10.82
N LEU A 273 8.30 15.55 -10.93
CA LEU A 273 8.16 16.41 -12.10
C LEU A 273 9.35 17.37 -12.23
N ALA A 274 9.73 18.03 -11.14
CA ALA A 274 10.85 18.95 -11.12
C ALA A 274 12.18 18.25 -11.46
N ALA A 275 12.40 17.03 -10.98
CA ALA A 275 13.56 16.23 -11.34
C ALA A 275 13.64 15.92 -12.85
N ILE A 276 12.51 15.61 -13.48
CA ILE A 276 12.44 15.40 -14.94
C ILE A 276 12.73 16.70 -15.68
N VAL A 277 12.11 17.81 -15.27
CA VAL A 277 12.36 19.14 -15.89
C VAL A 277 13.84 19.50 -15.80
N TYR A 278 14.47 19.28 -14.65
CA TYR A 278 15.90 19.49 -14.46
C TYR A 278 16.73 18.61 -15.40
N ALA A 279 16.47 17.30 -15.45
CA ALA A 279 17.17 16.37 -16.34
C ALA A 279 17.03 16.78 -17.81
N CYS A 280 15.82 17.15 -18.26
CA CYS A 280 15.60 17.62 -19.63
C CYS A 280 16.40 18.88 -19.96
N ARG A 281 16.54 19.82 -19.03
CA ARG A 281 17.38 21.01 -19.24
C ARG A 281 18.85 20.66 -19.32
N THR A 282 19.36 19.78 -18.45
CA THR A 282 20.78 19.36 -18.51
C THR A 282 21.16 18.69 -19.83
N VAL A 283 20.20 18.06 -20.51
CA VAL A 283 20.41 17.46 -21.84
C VAL A 283 20.35 18.51 -22.96
N ASN A 284 19.50 19.53 -22.81
CA ASN A 284 19.17 20.47 -23.88
C ASN A 284 19.96 21.80 -23.82
N GLU A 285 20.46 22.20 -22.65
CA GLU A 285 21.13 23.49 -22.45
C GLU A 285 22.67 23.33 -22.38
N PRO A 286 23.44 24.21 -23.04
CA PRO A 286 24.88 24.29 -22.80
C PRO A 286 25.15 24.75 -21.36
N ALA A 287 26.33 24.41 -20.81
CA ALA A 287 26.69 24.51 -19.38
C ALA A 287 26.59 25.90 -18.69
N GLU A 288 26.06 26.93 -19.37
CA GLU A 288 26.00 28.33 -18.91
C GLU A 288 24.56 28.83 -18.65
N ALA A 289 23.54 27.96 -18.63
CA ALA A 289 22.17 28.37 -18.33
C ALA A 289 21.97 28.75 -16.84
N PRO A 290 21.14 29.77 -16.52
CA PRO A 290 20.91 30.22 -15.15
C PRO A 290 20.24 29.15 -14.29
N ALA A 291 20.64 29.06 -13.02
CA ALA A 291 20.14 28.09 -12.06
C ALA A 291 18.62 28.25 -11.80
N LEU A 292 17.91 27.12 -11.72
CA LEU A 292 16.51 27.06 -11.30
C LEU A 292 16.42 27.26 -9.78
N ASP A 293 15.46 28.07 -9.34
CA ASP A 293 15.07 28.15 -7.93
C ASP A 293 14.20 26.94 -7.59
N LEU A 294 14.86 25.83 -7.24
CA LEU A 294 14.21 24.58 -6.86
C LEU A 294 13.88 24.60 -5.35
N PRO A 295 12.77 23.96 -4.92
CA PRO A 295 12.51 23.74 -3.51
C PRO A 295 13.71 23.00 -2.87
N SER A 296 14.10 23.45 -1.68
CA SER A 296 15.36 23.10 -1.00
C SER A 296 15.55 21.60 -0.72
N THR A 297 14.50 20.79 -0.87
CA THR A 297 14.53 19.32 -0.78
C THR A 297 15.20 18.63 -1.98
N MET A 298 15.42 19.33 -3.09
CA MET A 298 16.09 18.81 -4.30
C MET A 298 17.61 18.77 -4.22
N THR A 299 18.22 19.24 -3.12
CA THR A 299 19.68 19.30 -2.98
C THR A 299 20.35 17.95 -2.71
N ASN A 300 19.58 16.88 -2.50
CA ASN A 300 20.08 15.52 -2.28
C ASN A 300 19.50 14.49 -3.26
N GLY A 301 19.72 14.69 -4.55
CA GLY A 301 19.40 13.68 -5.57
C GLY A 301 20.42 13.73 -6.70
N HIS A 302 21.51 12.95 -6.58
CA HIS A 302 22.43 12.79 -7.69
C HIS A 302 21.74 11.95 -8.77
N ALA A 303 21.65 12.53 -9.97
CA ALA A 303 21.30 11.82 -11.20
C ALA A 303 22.31 10.68 -11.41
N ASP A 304 21.84 9.47 -11.63
CA ASP A 304 22.66 8.34 -12.05
C ASP A 304 23.39 8.71 -13.35
N GLY A 305 24.72 8.82 -13.24
CA GLY A 305 25.58 9.30 -14.30
C GLY A 305 25.63 8.37 -15.50
N PHE A 306 25.14 8.84 -16.64
CA PHE A 306 25.84 8.62 -17.91
C PHE A 306 27.04 9.57 -17.93
N GLY A 307 28.23 8.98 -18.04
CA GLY A 307 29.48 9.58 -17.58
C GLY A 307 29.92 10.90 -18.20
N LYS A 308 30.84 11.55 -17.48
CA LYS A 308 31.91 12.36 -18.04
C LYS A 308 33.05 12.42 -17.04
N ASP A 309 34.06 11.60 -17.28
CA ASP A 309 35.42 11.89 -16.85
C ASP A 309 35.88 13.20 -17.52
N GLY A 310 36.54 14.07 -16.76
CA GLY A 310 37.39 15.11 -17.34
C GLY A 310 37.36 16.45 -16.62
N GLY A 311 38.38 16.70 -15.79
CA GLY A 311 38.84 18.06 -15.49
C GLY A 311 39.39 18.27 -14.08
N GLY A 312 40.70 18.08 -13.90
CA GLY A 312 41.38 18.54 -12.69
C GLY A 312 42.76 17.89 -12.49
N GLY A 313 43.77 18.42 -13.19
CA GLY A 313 45.15 17.97 -13.05
C GLY A 313 45.80 18.42 -11.74
N TRP A 314 46.60 17.55 -11.15
CA TRP A 314 47.71 17.87 -10.25
C TRP A 314 48.86 16.88 -10.50
N GLY A 315 50.08 17.41 -10.41
CA GLY A 315 51.27 16.90 -11.07
C GLY A 315 51.98 15.71 -10.44
N GLY A 316 52.68 14.97 -11.30
CA GLY A 316 54.09 14.61 -11.15
C GLY A 316 54.48 13.60 -10.06
N GLY A 317 54.74 12.36 -10.47
CA GLY A 317 55.53 11.39 -9.71
C GLY A 317 55.59 10.04 -10.44
N GLY A 318 56.78 9.65 -10.91
CA GLY A 318 56.98 8.59 -11.91
C GLY A 318 56.88 7.14 -11.44
N GLY A 319 56.75 6.25 -12.43
CA GLY A 319 56.88 4.78 -12.30
C GLY A 319 56.30 4.03 -13.52
N GLN A 320 57.16 3.67 -14.48
CA GLN A 320 56.91 2.70 -15.58
C GLN A 320 56.88 1.23 -15.06
N PRO A 321 56.62 0.20 -15.90
CA PRO A 321 55.41 -0.09 -16.69
C PRO A 321 54.94 -1.55 -16.47
N ASN A 322 53.86 -2.01 -17.13
CA ASN A 322 53.79 -3.32 -17.78
C ASN A 322 52.44 -3.50 -18.46
N GLY A 323 52.44 -3.35 -19.79
CA GLY A 323 51.37 -3.80 -20.66
C GLY A 323 51.71 -5.18 -21.23
N TRP A 324 50.69 -6.03 -21.34
CA TRP A 324 50.67 -7.14 -22.28
C TRP A 324 49.29 -7.18 -22.92
N ASP A 325 49.25 -6.62 -24.12
CA ASP A 325 48.25 -6.81 -25.15
C ASP A 325 48.34 -8.27 -25.66
N THR A 326 47.21 -8.84 -26.09
CA THR A 326 47.08 -9.75 -27.25
C THR A 326 45.66 -10.33 -27.28
N SER A 327 44.84 -9.74 -28.16
CA SER A 327 43.79 -10.51 -28.85
C SER A 327 44.44 -11.54 -29.78
N PRO A 328 43.70 -12.59 -30.16
CA PRO A 328 43.55 -12.82 -31.60
C PRO A 328 42.12 -13.17 -32.04
N ALA A 329 41.77 -12.60 -33.19
CA ALA A 329 40.56 -12.91 -33.95
C ALA A 329 40.78 -14.10 -34.91
N TRP A 330 39.65 -14.57 -35.46
CA TRP A 330 39.39 -15.41 -36.64
C TRP A 330 38.94 -16.86 -36.39
N GLY A 331 37.63 -17.11 -36.63
CA GLY A 331 36.99 -18.43 -36.79
C GLY A 331 37.22 -19.02 -38.19
N PRO A 332 36.36 -19.90 -38.77
CA PRO A 332 35.02 -20.36 -38.33
C PRO A 332 34.81 -21.90 -38.41
N ALA A 333 33.70 -22.43 -37.84
CA ALA A 333 32.78 -23.43 -38.44
C ALA A 333 31.88 -24.14 -37.40
N GLY A 334 30.56 -24.03 -37.61
CA GLY A 334 29.57 -25.11 -37.42
C GLY A 334 29.03 -25.41 -36.02
N GLY A 335 27.71 -25.27 -35.83
CA GLY A 335 26.97 -26.01 -34.78
C GLY A 335 25.94 -25.21 -34.00
N GLU A 336 24.77 -25.03 -34.62
CA GLU A 336 23.40 -24.84 -34.11
C GLU A 336 23.14 -24.61 -32.60
N GLY A 337 22.28 -23.62 -32.31
CA GLY A 337 21.56 -23.50 -31.03
C GLY A 337 21.20 -22.08 -30.60
N GLY A 338 20.54 -21.30 -31.46
CA GLY A 338 20.17 -19.91 -31.18
C GLY A 338 18.93 -19.75 -30.31
N SER A 339 18.98 -18.81 -29.37
CA SER A 339 17.82 -18.07 -28.86
C SER A 339 18.31 -16.69 -28.42
N ARG A 340 18.16 -15.71 -29.33
CA ARG A 340 18.40 -14.29 -29.08
C ARG A 340 17.09 -13.64 -28.63
N SER A 341 17.17 -12.79 -27.61
CA SER A 341 16.21 -11.72 -27.37
C SER A 341 16.09 -10.81 -28.60
N PRO A 342 14.93 -10.17 -28.82
CA PRO A 342 14.91 -8.89 -29.50
C PRO A 342 14.25 -7.80 -28.66
N ALA A 343 14.88 -6.64 -28.71
CA ALA A 343 14.30 -5.36 -28.32
C ALA A 343 13.32 -4.85 -29.40
N ALA A 344 12.34 -4.09 -28.92
CA ALA A 344 11.72 -2.90 -29.49
C ALA A 344 11.33 -2.84 -30.99
N GLY A 345 10.04 -2.52 -31.23
CA GLY A 345 9.61 -1.72 -32.37
C GLY A 345 8.16 -1.94 -32.81
N GLY A 346 7.38 -0.86 -32.85
CA GLY A 346 6.31 -0.69 -33.85
C GLY A 346 4.88 -0.67 -33.34
N TRP A 347 4.33 0.54 -33.21
CA TRP A 347 2.90 0.80 -33.13
C TRP A 347 2.23 0.52 -34.48
N GLY A 348 1.10 -0.19 -34.47
CA GLY A 348 0.26 -0.40 -35.65
C GLY A 348 -1.12 -0.89 -35.22
N GLY A 349 -2.13 -0.05 -35.44
CA GLY A 349 -3.54 -0.36 -35.15
C GLY A 349 -4.11 -1.43 -36.08
N GLY A 350 -5.06 -2.20 -35.56
CA GLY A 350 -5.82 -3.17 -36.33
C GLY A 350 -7.06 -3.58 -35.53
N GLY A 351 -8.23 -3.22 -36.05
CA GLY A 351 -9.52 -3.35 -35.40
C GLY A 351 -9.97 -4.79 -35.15
N ALA A 352 -10.91 -4.88 -34.21
CA ALA A 352 -11.68 -6.06 -33.89
C ALA A 352 -12.49 -6.56 -35.10
N THR A 353 -12.45 -7.87 -35.34
CA THR A 353 -13.47 -8.59 -36.10
C THR A 353 -13.85 -9.87 -35.36
N SER A 354 -15.15 -10.00 -35.06
CA SER A 354 -15.80 -11.17 -34.49
C SER A 354 -15.63 -12.42 -35.37
N PRO A 355 -15.61 -13.64 -34.80
CA PRO A 355 -15.72 -14.86 -35.57
C PRO A 355 -17.17 -15.37 -35.59
N ASP A 356 -17.87 -15.15 -36.70
CA ASP A 356 -19.03 -15.93 -37.13
C ASP A 356 -18.77 -16.44 -38.55
N ALA A 357 -18.71 -17.77 -38.71
CA ALA A 357 -19.12 -18.54 -39.90
C ALA A 357 -18.50 -19.95 -39.89
N TYR A 358 -19.26 -20.94 -39.43
CA TYR A 358 -18.97 -22.35 -39.68
C TYR A 358 -19.76 -22.81 -40.91
N GLY A 359 -19.05 -23.29 -41.94
CA GLY A 359 -19.59 -23.97 -43.12
C GLY A 359 -19.28 -25.47 -43.11
N PRO A 360 -19.91 -26.30 -43.97
CA PRO A 360 -20.62 -27.50 -43.53
C PRO A 360 -19.98 -28.85 -43.92
N GLY A 361 -20.43 -29.91 -43.24
CA GLY A 361 -20.26 -31.33 -43.59
C GLY A 361 -19.47 -32.08 -42.53
N GLY A 362 -19.91 -33.16 -41.89
CA GLY A 362 -21.00 -34.09 -42.11
C GLY A 362 -20.51 -35.44 -41.56
N GLY A 363 -21.15 -36.03 -40.56
CA GLY A 363 -20.68 -37.29 -39.98
C GLY A 363 -21.43 -37.70 -38.72
N ALA A 364 -22.36 -38.62 -38.89
CA ALA A 364 -23.34 -39.12 -37.93
C ALA A 364 -22.79 -39.71 -36.62
N ARG A 365 -23.57 -39.62 -35.53
CA ARG A 365 -24.39 -40.70 -34.94
C ARG A 365 -24.85 -40.34 -33.52
N SER A 366 -26.16 -40.31 -33.30
CA SER A 366 -26.79 -40.46 -31.98
C SER A 366 -26.65 -41.91 -31.49
N PRO A 367 -26.82 -42.14 -30.17
CA PRO A 367 -27.98 -42.92 -29.80
C PRO A 367 -28.75 -42.34 -28.61
N ALA A 368 -30.05 -42.62 -28.62
CA ALA A 368 -30.97 -42.40 -27.53
C ALA A 368 -31.05 -43.62 -26.59
N ALA A 369 -31.46 -43.34 -25.35
CA ALA A 369 -32.34 -44.13 -24.47
C ALA A 369 -31.84 -45.38 -23.71
N GLY A 370 -32.20 -45.40 -22.40
CA GLY A 370 -32.24 -46.53 -21.45
C GLY A 370 -31.32 -46.31 -20.23
N GLY A 371 -31.74 -46.16 -18.97
CA GLY A 371 -33.03 -46.37 -18.30
C GLY A 371 -32.86 -47.36 -17.14
N TRP A 372 -32.57 -46.91 -15.91
CA TRP A 372 -32.69 -47.60 -14.59
C TRP A 372 -32.55 -46.50 -13.51
N GLY A 373 -33.31 -46.32 -12.44
CA GLY A 373 -34.40 -47.03 -11.76
C GLY A 373 -34.45 -46.44 -10.34
N ALA A 374 -35.63 -45.97 -9.90
CA ALA A 374 -35.83 -45.32 -8.60
C ALA A 374 -36.20 -46.34 -7.50
N THR A 375 -35.68 -46.12 -6.28
CA THR A 375 -36.17 -46.66 -4.99
C THR A 375 -35.88 -45.55 -3.97
N GLY A 376 -36.76 -45.03 -3.12
CA GLY A 376 -37.97 -45.53 -2.49
C GLY A 376 -37.89 -45.09 -1.02
N GLY A 377 -38.75 -44.18 -0.58
CA GLY A 377 -38.76 -43.65 0.79
C GLY A 377 -39.48 -44.55 1.80
N ALA A 378 -39.15 -44.40 3.08
CA ALA A 378 -39.97 -44.91 4.19
C ALA A 378 -39.78 -44.06 5.47
N SER A 379 -40.91 -43.60 6.01
CA SER A 379 -41.09 -42.91 7.30
C SER A 379 -41.11 -43.89 8.50
N PRO A 380 -40.98 -43.41 9.76
CA PRO A 380 -41.15 -44.23 10.97
C PRO A 380 -42.62 -44.30 11.44
N PRO A 381 -42.98 -45.22 12.38
CA PRO A 381 -44.35 -45.72 12.53
C PRO A 381 -45.23 -44.92 13.49
N ALA A 382 -46.55 -45.13 13.34
CA ALA A 382 -47.64 -44.52 14.09
C ALA A 382 -48.04 -45.32 15.36
N GLY A 383 -48.70 -44.64 16.32
CA GLY A 383 -49.53 -45.28 17.34
C GLY A 383 -50.17 -44.36 18.40
N GLY A 384 -51.44 -43.95 18.17
CA GLY A 384 -52.46 -43.53 19.17
C GLY A 384 -52.53 -42.03 19.48
N GLY A 385 -53.67 -41.32 19.50
CA GLY A 385 -55.08 -41.64 19.28
C GLY A 385 -55.94 -40.35 19.44
N TRP A 386 -57.09 -40.30 18.73
CA TRP A 386 -58.39 -39.65 19.02
C TRP A 386 -58.43 -38.36 19.88
N GLY A 387 -59.07 -37.24 19.55
CA GLY A 387 -60.23 -36.90 18.71
C GLY A 387 -60.71 -35.49 19.18
N GLY A 388 -61.39 -34.73 18.31
CA GLY A 388 -61.57 -33.28 18.47
C GLY A 388 -62.88 -32.77 19.11
N MET A 389 -63.07 -31.44 18.95
CA MET A 389 -64.25 -30.57 19.22
C MET A 389 -64.56 -30.31 20.72
N ASN A 390 -64.92 -29.11 21.20
CA ASN A 390 -65.89 -28.13 20.71
C ASN A 390 -65.84 -26.82 21.56
N GLY A 391 -66.30 -25.70 20.99
CA GLY A 391 -66.89 -24.51 21.67
C GLY A 391 -65.95 -23.59 22.48
N SER A 392 -66.19 -22.31 22.73
CA SER A 392 -67.10 -21.24 22.28
C SER A 392 -66.77 -20.01 23.15
N SER A 393 -66.85 -18.80 22.59
CA SER A 393 -67.16 -17.50 23.26
C SER A 393 -66.43 -17.11 24.56
N GLY A 394 -65.83 -15.94 24.73
CA GLY A 394 -66.12 -14.62 24.17
C GLY A 394 -66.02 -13.59 25.31
N GLY A 395 -65.59 -12.37 24.97
CA GLY A 395 -65.65 -11.16 25.80
C GLY A 395 -64.67 -11.11 26.98
N GLY A 396 -64.01 -10.00 27.31
CA GLY A 396 -64.12 -8.64 26.85
C GLY A 396 -63.67 -7.72 28.00
N GLY A 397 -62.98 -6.63 27.64
CA GLY A 397 -63.09 -5.36 28.36
C GLY A 397 -62.08 -5.06 29.47
N GLY A 398 -61.35 -3.95 29.25
CA GLY A 398 -60.94 -2.95 30.27
C GLY A 398 -59.87 -3.39 31.25
N GLY A 399 -58.68 -2.79 31.30
CA GLY A 399 -58.43 -1.35 31.39
C GLY A 399 -57.92 -1.07 32.80
N GLY A 400 -56.76 -0.43 32.94
CA GLY A 400 -56.25 -0.02 34.26
C GLY A 400 -54.75 0.14 34.31
N ALA A 401 -54.32 1.40 34.37
CA ALA A 401 -52.96 1.87 34.55
C ALA A 401 -52.42 1.64 35.97
N GLY A 402 -51.10 1.80 36.11
CA GLY A 402 -50.35 1.86 37.38
C GLY A 402 -49.27 0.77 37.39
N GLY A 403 -47.98 1.04 37.35
CA GLY A 403 -47.23 2.09 38.02
C GLY A 403 -46.31 1.42 39.04
N GLY A 404 -45.04 1.80 39.05
CA GLY A 404 -44.11 1.47 40.15
C GLY A 404 -42.94 0.58 39.75
N GLY A 405 -41.81 1.22 39.50
CA GLY A 405 -40.50 0.56 39.47
C GLY A 405 -40.06 0.09 40.86
N TRP A 406 -39.09 -0.81 40.86
CA TRP A 406 -38.32 -1.20 42.03
C TRP A 406 -36.84 -1.17 41.64
N GLY A 407 -36.11 -0.25 42.25
CA GLY A 407 -34.66 -0.37 42.44
C GLY A 407 -34.38 -1.07 43.78
N GLY A 408 -33.14 -1.56 43.93
CA GLY A 408 -32.60 -1.94 45.24
C GLY A 408 -31.71 -3.18 45.23
N SER A 409 -30.42 -2.93 45.01
CA SER A 409 -29.25 -3.49 45.71
C SER A 409 -29.22 -4.99 46.07
N PHE A 410 -28.24 -5.71 45.51
CA PHE A 410 -27.03 -6.19 46.19
C PHE A 410 -25.91 -6.45 45.18
#